data_AF-A0A1M7BHJ9-F1
#
_entry.id   AF-A0A1M7BHJ9-F1
#
_cell.length_a   1.000
_cell.length_b   1.000
_cell.length_c   1.000
_cell.angle_alpha   90.00
_cell.angle_beta   90.00
_cell.angle_gamma   90.00
#
_symmetry.space_group_name_H-M   'P 1'
#
loop_
_entity.id
_entity.type
_entity.pdbx_description
1 polymer ?
#
loop_
_entity_poly.entity_id
_entity_poly.type
_entity_poly.pdbx_seq_one_letter_code
_entity_poly.pdbx_strand_id
1 'polypeptide(L)'
;MNPPDYNRIYLDLINRKFPDRKKELIPMLDKEIKNSLELISFNNLIFNHQEKDIMAFNQKLRSYDEVSIKKIMEYQKINKLNNQQVANQFRISRNTIAKWKKLFA
;
A
#
# COMPACT_ATOMS: atom_id res chain seq x y z
N MET A 1 -6.83 -6.52 18.50
CA MET A 1 -5.51 -5.89 18.27
C MET A 1 -5.76 -4.50 17.72
N ASN A 2 -5.18 -3.48 18.32
CA ASN A 2 -5.24 -2.13 17.77
C ASN A 2 -4.23 -2.04 16.61
N PRO A 3 -4.59 -1.43 15.48
CA PRO A 3 -3.62 -1.21 14.41
C PRO A 3 -2.47 -0.32 14.92
N PRO A 4 -1.25 -0.50 14.42
CA PRO A 4 -0.13 0.40 14.72
C PRO A 4 -0.46 1.85 14.33
N ASP A 5 0.08 2.80 15.08
CA ASP A 5 0.05 4.22 14.70
C ASP A 5 1.07 4.47 13.59
N TYR A 6 0.64 4.24 12.35
CA TYR A 6 1.49 4.40 11.18
C TYR A 6 2.00 5.83 11.03
N ASN A 7 1.18 6.85 11.32
CA ASN A 7 1.60 8.24 11.21
C ASN A 7 2.80 8.52 12.11
N ARG A 8 2.73 8.10 13.38
CA ARG A 8 3.82 8.28 14.32
C ARG A 8 5.07 7.52 13.90
N ILE A 9 4.92 6.27 13.47
CA ILE A 9 6.04 5.45 12.97
C ILE A 9 6.75 6.15 11.81
N TYR A 10 5.99 6.65 10.83
CA TYR A 10 6.57 7.33 9.68
C TYR A 10 7.14 8.71 10.02
N LEU A 11 6.52 9.45 10.92
CA LEU A 11 7.05 10.72 11.40
C LEU A 11 8.42 10.51 12.06
N ASP A 12 8.55 9.51 12.93
CA ASP A 12 9.82 9.13 13.55
C ASP A 12 10.86 8.69 12.51
N LEU A 13 10.44 7.89 11.53
CA LEU A 13 11.30 7.45 10.42
C LEU A 13 11.82 8.64 9.60
N ILE A 14 10.93 9.55 9.18
CA ILE A 14 11.29 10.74 8.40
C ILE A 14 12.25 11.62 9.19
N ASN A 15 11.96 11.83 10.48
CA ASN A 15 12.81 12.63 11.36
C ASN A 15 14.23 12.08 11.49
N ARG A 16 14.39 10.75 11.49
CA ARG A 16 15.69 10.09 11.68
C ARG A 16 16.46 9.83 10.38
N LYS A 17 15.76 9.50 9.29
CA LYS A 17 16.37 8.98 8.05
C LYS A 17 16.21 9.88 6.84
N PHE A 18 15.23 10.79 6.85
CA PHE A 18 14.94 11.66 5.70
C PHE A 18 14.78 13.13 6.14
N PRO A 19 15.76 13.69 6.88
CA PRO A 19 15.64 15.06 7.38
C PRO A 19 15.48 16.10 6.25
N ASP A 20 16.12 15.88 5.11
CA ASP A 20 16.10 16.80 3.96
C ASP A 20 14.76 16.80 3.22
N ARG A 21 13.98 15.71 3.33
CA ARG A 21 12.67 15.55 2.69
C ARG A 21 11.49 15.84 3.61
N LYS A 22 11.73 16.35 4.83
CA LYS A 22 10.66 16.67 5.80
C LYS A 22 9.58 17.57 5.22
N LYS A 23 9.97 18.63 4.52
CA LYS A 23 9.03 19.60 3.93
C LYS A 23 8.12 18.98 2.87
N GLU A 24 8.58 17.92 2.20
CA GLU A 24 7.82 17.16 1.20
C GLU A 24 6.91 16.12 1.86
N LEU A 25 7.46 15.35 2.81
CA LEU A 25 6.81 14.13 3.33
C LEU A 25 5.86 14.38 4.52
N ILE A 26 6.12 15.38 5.36
CA ILE A 26 5.28 15.67 6.54
C ILE A 26 3.86 16.10 6.13
N PRO A 27 3.65 17.02 5.16
CA PRO A 27 2.30 17.41 4.73
C PRO A 27 1.46 16.25 4.19
N MET A 28 2.11 15.17 3.75
CA MET A 28 1.43 13.98 3.25
C MET A 28 0.98 13.03 4.37
N LEU A 29 1.61 13.12 5.55
CA LEU A 29 1.17 12.40 6.76
C LEU A 29 -0.07 13.02 7.40
N ASP A 30 -0.35 14.31 7.15
CA ASP A 30 -1.53 15.00 7.70
C ASP A 30 -2.86 14.35 7.28
N LYS A 31 -2.87 13.57 6.20
CA LYS A 31 -4.07 12.85 5.74
C LYS A 31 -4.42 11.61 6.55
N GLU A 32 -3.57 11.22 7.50
CA GLU A 32 -3.62 10.00 8.28
C GLU A 32 -3.66 8.71 7.43
N ILE A 33 -2.74 7.77 7.70
CA ILE A 33 -2.74 6.46 7.05
C ILE A 33 -3.81 5.57 7.68
N LYS A 34 -4.91 5.34 6.95
CA LYS A 34 -6.10 4.64 7.48
C LYS A 34 -6.21 3.18 7.04
N ASN A 35 -5.49 2.79 6.00
CA ASN A 35 -5.58 1.45 5.42
C ASN A 35 -4.28 1.04 4.72
N SER A 36 -4.14 -0.25 4.43
CA SER A 36 -2.98 -0.86 3.78
C SER A 36 -2.66 -0.23 2.41
N LEU A 37 -3.66 0.20 1.62
CA LEU A 37 -3.39 0.87 0.34
C LEU A 37 -2.69 2.22 0.52
N GLU A 38 -3.15 3.03 1.47
CA GLU A 38 -2.51 4.31 1.82
C GLU A 38 -1.11 4.07 2.39
N LEU A 39 -0.96 3.06 3.26
CA LEU A 39 0.32 2.64 3.83
C LEU A 39 1.33 2.25 2.73
N ILE A 40 0.91 1.41 1.79
CA ILE A 40 1.76 0.96 0.68
C ILE A 40 2.13 2.12 -0.22
N SER A 41 1.17 3.00 -0.53
CA SER A 41 1.41 4.19 -1.36
C SER A 41 2.45 5.10 -0.72
N PHE A 42 2.31 5.36 0.58
CA PHE A 42 3.23 6.21 1.33
C PHE A 42 4.62 5.58 1.46
N ASN A 43 4.69 4.28 1.74
CA ASN A 43 5.95 3.54 1.75
C ASN A 43 6.68 3.64 0.40
N ASN A 44 5.97 3.45 -0.71
CA ASN A 44 6.56 3.55 -2.05
C ASN A 44 7.04 4.98 -2.34
N LEU A 45 6.36 6.02 -1.84
CA LEU A 45 6.78 7.40 -2.04
C LEU A 45 8.10 7.73 -1.30
N ILE A 46 8.24 7.22 -0.08
CA ILE A 46 9.48 7.39 0.70
C ILE A 46 10.62 6.63 0.03
N PHE A 47 10.35 5.39 -0.41
CA PHE A 47 11.36 4.44 -0.85
C PHE A 47 11.36 4.15 -2.37
N ASN A 48 10.94 5.11 -3.19
CA ASN A 48 10.64 4.92 -4.63
C ASN A 48 11.83 4.41 -5.48
N HIS A 49 13.04 4.41 -4.92
CA HIS A 49 14.30 4.02 -5.58
C HIS A 49 14.94 2.74 -4.99
N GLN A 50 14.17 1.87 -4.35
CA GLN A 50 14.69 0.58 -3.87
C GLN A 50 15.11 -0.36 -5.01
N GLU A 51 16.09 -1.23 -4.72
CA GLU A 51 16.48 -2.30 -5.63
C GLU A 51 15.30 -3.26 -5.91
N LYS A 52 15.27 -3.83 -7.12
CA LYS A 52 14.16 -4.71 -7.56
C LYS A 52 13.93 -5.89 -6.62
N ASP A 53 14.99 -6.47 -6.08
CA ASP A 53 14.89 -7.63 -5.19
C ASP A 53 14.27 -7.26 -3.83
N ILE A 54 14.61 -6.09 -3.29
CA ILE A 54 13.99 -5.55 -2.08
C ILE A 54 12.50 -5.30 -2.32
N MET A 55 12.14 -4.70 -3.46
CA MET A 55 10.74 -4.47 -3.82
C MET A 55 9.94 -5.78 -3.93
N ALA A 56 10.52 -6.81 -4.58
CA ALA A 56 9.88 -8.11 -4.75
C ALA A 56 9.72 -8.87 -3.43
N PHE A 57 10.71 -8.77 -2.53
CA PHE A 57 10.62 -9.33 -1.19
C PHE A 57 9.53 -8.63 -0.36
N ASN A 58 9.56 -7.30 -0.30
CA ASN A 58 8.59 -6.51 0.45
C ASN A 58 7.15 -6.73 -0.05
N GLN A 59 6.94 -6.96 -1.34
CA GLN A 59 5.64 -7.27 -1.91
C GLN A 59 5.00 -8.52 -1.28
N LYS A 60 5.80 -9.55 -0.97
CA LYS A 60 5.33 -10.80 -0.35
C LYS A 60 4.95 -10.63 1.13
N LEU A 61 5.45 -9.58 1.79
CA LEU A 61 5.20 -9.29 3.20
C LEU A 61 4.01 -8.35 3.44
N ARG A 62 3.32 -7.91 2.37
CA ARG A 62 2.19 -7.01 2.50
C ARG A 62 0.99 -7.70 3.13
N SER A 63 0.44 -7.08 4.17
CA SER A 63 -0.86 -7.43 4.75
C SER A 63 -1.90 -6.41 4.34
N TYR A 64 -3.06 -6.88 3.88
CA TYR A 64 -4.15 -6.03 3.40
C TYR A 64 -5.34 -6.14 4.36
N ASP A 65 -5.80 -4.99 4.87
CA ASP A 65 -7.07 -4.91 5.59
C ASP A 65 -8.27 -5.06 4.64
N GLU A 66 -9.44 -5.33 5.20
CA GLU A 66 -10.67 -5.56 4.44
C GLU A 66 -11.11 -4.34 3.61
N VAL A 67 -10.93 -3.12 4.14
CA VAL A 67 -11.28 -1.88 3.42
C VAL A 67 -10.42 -1.75 2.17
N SER A 68 -9.12 -2.00 2.29
CA SER A 68 -8.18 -2.05 1.16
C SER A 68 -8.59 -3.09 0.12
N ILE A 69 -8.97 -4.30 0.55
CA ILE A 69 -9.39 -5.37 -0.37
C ILE A 69 -10.66 -4.96 -1.12
N LYS A 70 -11.67 -4.44 -0.41
CA LYS A 70 -12.92 -3.96 -1.03
C LYS A 70 -12.68 -2.86 -2.05
N LYS A 71 -11.84 -1.86 -1.72
CA LYS A 71 -11.43 -0.80 -2.66
C LYS A 71 -10.80 -1.37 -3.94
N ILE A 72 -9.95 -2.39 -3.84
CA ILE A 72 -9.33 -3.04 -5.01
C ILE A 72 -10.39 -3.79 -5.84
N MET A 73 -11.32 -4.50 -5.20
CA MET A 73 -12.40 -5.21 -5.90
C MET A 73 -13.36 -4.23 -6.61
N GLU A 74 -13.66 -3.09 -5.98
CA GLU A 74 -14.48 -2.04 -6.57
C GLU A 74 -13.78 -1.35 -7.75
N TYR A 75 -12.48 -1.04 -7.60
CA TYR A 75 -11.66 -0.54 -8.70
C TYR A 75 -11.68 -1.49 -9.91
N GLN A 76 -11.58 -2.81 -9.68
CA GLN A 76 -11.71 -3.80 -10.74
C GLN A 76 -13.05 -3.70 -11.48
N LYS A 77 -14.16 -3.61 -10.73
CA LYS A 77 -15.53 -3.56 -11.27
C LYS A 77 -15.74 -2.28 -12.10
N ILE A 78 -15.42 -1.12 -11.54
CA ILE A 78 -15.60 0.19 -12.19
C ILE A 78 -14.80 0.28 -13.49
N ASN A 79 -13.55 -0.18 -13.48
CA ASN A 79 -12.66 -0.10 -14.65
C ASN A 79 -12.79 -1.31 -15.59
N LYS A 80 -13.71 -2.25 -15.32
CA LYS A 80 -13.94 -3.47 -16.12
C LYS A 80 -12.66 -4.26 -16.41
N LEU A 81 -11.78 -4.37 -15.41
CA LEU A 81 -10.47 -5.00 -15.55
C LEU A 81 -10.51 -6.51 -15.29
N ASN A 82 -9.68 -7.26 -16.01
CA ASN A 82 -9.45 -8.67 -15.70
C ASN A 82 -8.48 -8.83 -14.51
N ASN A 83 -8.40 -10.05 -13.97
CA ASN A 83 -7.59 -10.32 -12.78
C ASN A 83 -6.09 -10.05 -13.01
N GLN A 84 -5.57 -10.23 -14.23
CA GLN A 84 -4.18 -9.95 -14.55
C GLN A 84 -3.87 -8.46 -14.56
N GLN A 85 -4.77 -7.64 -15.11
CA GLN A 85 -4.62 -6.19 -15.15
C GLN A 85 -4.65 -5.60 -13.73
N VAL A 86 -5.59 -6.02 -12.89
CA VAL A 86 -5.67 -5.59 -11.48
C VAL A 86 -4.45 -6.04 -10.69
N ALA A 87 -4.02 -7.31 -10.88
CA ALA A 87 -2.82 -7.84 -10.28
C ALA A 87 -1.58 -7.00 -10.60
N ASN A 88 -1.42 -6.61 -11.88
CA ASN A 88 -0.30 -5.77 -12.31
C ASN A 88 -0.39 -4.36 -11.72
N GLN A 89 -1.58 -3.74 -11.73
CA GLN A 89 -1.79 -2.39 -11.20
C GLN A 89 -1.41 -2.26 -9.73
N PHE A 90 -1.82 -3.21 -8.89
CA PHE A 90 -1.57 -3.16 -7.44
C PHE A 90 -0.32 -3.94 -7.01
N ARG A 91 0.38 -4.58 -7.96
CA ARG A 91 1.47 -5.53 -7.70
C ARG A 91 1.02 -6.59 -6.68
N ILE A 92 -0.01 -7.34 -7.03
CA ILE A 92 -0.58 -8.43 -6.22
C ILE A 92 -0.65 -9.68 -7.12
N SER A 93 -0.54 -10.88 -6.57
CA SER A 93 -0.66 -12.09 -7.40
C SER A 93 -2.08 -12.22 -7.98
N ARG A 94 -2.22 -12.70 -9.23
CA ARG A 94 -3.55 -12.97 -9.82
C ARG A 94 -4.38 -13.94 -8.98
N ASN A 95 -3.71 -14.85 -8.27
CA ASN A 95 -4.35 -15.84 -7.41
C ASN A 95 -4.94 -15.19 -6.16
N THR A 96 -4.26 -14.19 -5.59
CA THR A 96 -4.79 -13.37 -4.49
C THR A 96 -6.02 -12.59 -4.94
N ILE A 97 -5.98 -11.96 -6.12
CA ILE A 97 -7.16 -11.27 -6.69
C ILE A 97 -8.32 -12.26 -6.90
N ALA A 98 -8.05 -13.43 -7.47
CA ALA A 98 -9.07 -14.47 -7.66
C ALA A 98 -9.67 -14.95 -6.32
N LYS A 99 -8.84 -15.11 -5.28
CA LYS A 99 -9.29 -15.47 -3.93
C LYS A 99 -10.16 -14.37 -3.32
N TRP A 100 -9.72 -13.12 -3.39
CA TRP A 100 -10.48 -11.98 -2.85
C TRP A 100 -11.82 -11.80 -3.54
N LYS A 101 -11.91 -12.01 -4.86
CA LYS A 101 -13.20 -11.99 -5.55
C LYS A 101 -14.18 -13.01 -4.97
N LYS A 102 -13.72 -14.21 -4.61
CA LYS A 102 -14.60 -15.23 -4.01
C LYS A 102 -15.05 -14.87 -2.59
N LEU A 103 -14.24 -14.11 -1.86
CA LEU A 103 -14.50 -13.78 -0.45
C LEU A 103 -15.23 -12.45 -0.26
N PHE A 104 -15.06 -11.49 -1.18
CA PHE A 104 -15.46 -10.10 -0.98
C PHE A 104 -16.19 -9.46 -2.18
N ALA A 105 -16.35 -10.14 -3.33
CA ALA A 105 -16.97 -9.55 -4.52
C ALA A 105 -18.44 -9.96 -4.71
#